data_AF-A0A847MT51-F1
#
_entry.id   AF-A0A847MT51-F1
#
_cell.length_a   1.000
_cell.length_b   1.000
_cell.length_c   1.000
_cell.angle_alpha   90.00
_cell.angle_beta   90.00
_cell.angle_gamma   90.00
#
_symmetry.space_group_name_H-M   'P 1'
#
loop_
_entity.id
_entity.type
_entity.pdbx_description
1 polymer ?
#
loop_
_entity_poly.entity_id
_entity_poly.type
_entity_poly.pdbx_seq_one_letter_code
_entity_poly.pdbx_strand_id
1 'polypeptide(L)'
;MASWWSRHGVGDLAIDLGTANTVIYQRGRGIVLDEPSVVAVDRRTQRLIAAGTKAKEMLGRTPDHVEAVRPLRDGVVSDADVTERMLRYFVEQVGPSKIVRPRIVVCVPSEVTGVERRAL
;
A
#
# COMPACT_ATOMS: atom_id res chain seq x y z
N MET A 1 -8.93 16.47 -28.98
CA MET A 1 -9.23 16.82 -27.56
C MET A 1 -9.38 15.56 -26.73
N ALA A 2 -8.32 14.75 -26.63
CA ALA A 2 -8.35 13.47 -25.91
C ALA A 2 -8.07 13.69 -24.42
N SER A 3 -9.17 13.64 -23.65
CA SER A 3 -9.30 13.29 -22.23
C SER A 3 -8.07 13.46 -21.32
N TRP A 4 -7.90 14.69 -20.85
CA TRP A 4 -7.21 15.00 -19.59
C TRP A 4 -7.74 14.13 -18.39
N TRP A 5 -8.98 13.66 -18.50
CA TRP A 5 -9.69 12.74 -17.60
C TRP A 5 -9.15 11.29 -17.58
N SER A 6 -8.37 10.88 -18.59
CA SER A 6 -7.85 9.50 -18.67
C SER A 6 -6.60 9.29 -17.81
N ARG A 7 -5.90 10.34 -17.37
CA ARG A 7 -4.65 10.22 -16.62
C ARG A 7 -4.79 10.37 -15.10
N HIS A 8 -5.88 10.96 -14.63
CA HIS A 8 -6.19 11.08 -13.19
C HIS A 8 -7.59 10.53 -12.96
N GLY A 9 -7.67 9.33 -12.36
CA GLY A 9 -8.95 8.68 -12.14
C GLY A 9 -9.76 9.43 -11.08
N VAL A 10 -10.89 10.03 -11.50
CA VAL A 10 -11.95 10.44 -10.58
C VAL A 10 -12.74 9.17 -10.26
N GLY A 11 -12.59 8.63 -9.05
CA GLY A 11 -13.30 7.42 -8.66
C GLY A 11 -12.86 6.88 -7.30
N ASP A 12 -13.81 6.35 -6.56
CA ASP A 12 -13.59 5.70 -5.27
C ASP A 12 -12.64 4.50 -5.43
N LEU A 13 -11.86 4.22 -4.39
CA LEU A 13 -10.89 3.12 -4.34
C LEU A 13 -11.34 2.07 -3.31
N ALA A 14 -11.13 0.80 -3.65
CA ALA A 14 -11.20 -0.31 -2.72
C ALA A 14 -9.82 -0.97 -2.64
N ILE A 15 -9.32 -1.17 -1.43
CA ILE A 15 -8.02 -1.78 -1.17
C ILE A 15 -8.25 -3.12 -0.48
N ASP A 16 -7.70 -4.19 -1.05
CA ASP A 16 -7.60 -5.49 -0.39
C ASP A 16 -6.20 -5.63 0.20
N LEU A 17 -6.11 -5.59 1.54
CA LEU A 17 -4.86 -5.65 2.27
C LEU A 17 -4.56 -7.09 2.72
N GLY A 18 -3.93 -7.85 1.82
CA GLY A 18 -3.52 -9.23 2.11
C GLY A 18 -2.15 -9.35 2.77
N THR A 19 -1.87 -10.52 3.33
CA THR A 19 -0.53 -10.90 3.85
C THR A 19 0.50 -11.06 2.72
N ALA A 20 0.05 -11.58 1.58
CA ALA A 20 0.92 -11.86 0.44
C ALA A 20 1.05 -10.65 -0.49
N ASN A 21 -0.10 -10.12 -0.92
CA ASN A 21 -0.25 -9.03 -1.90
C ASN A 21 -1.32 -8.04 -1.44
N THR A 22 -1.16 -6.80 -1.90
CA THR A 22 -2.12 -5.72 -1.76
C THR A 22 -2.66 -5.36 -3.14
N VAL A 23 -3.99 -5.33 -3.27
CA VAL A 23 -4.67 -5.03 -4.52
C VAL A 23 -5.48 -3.74 -4.37
N ILE A 24 -5.46 -2.88 -5.38
CA ILE A 24 -6.32 -1.68 -5.43
C ILE A 24 -7.23 -1.77 -6.64
N TYR A 25 -8.54 -1.67 -6.39
CA TYR A 25 -9.57 -1.52 -7.39
C TYR A 25 -10.05 -0.07 -7.43
N GLN A 26 -10.24 0.48 -8.62
CA GLN A 26 -10.84 1.79 -8.83
C GLN A 26 -12.19 1.65 -9.54
N ARG A 27 -13.23 2.27 -8.97
CA ARG A 27 -14.58 2.26 -9.53
C ARG A 27 -14.58 2.79 -10.97
N GLY A 28 -15.09 1.98 -11.90
CA GLY A 28 -15.15 2.32 -13.33
C GLY A 28 -13.85 2.06 -14.11
N ARG A 29 -12.80 1.55 -13.47
CA ARG A 29 -11.53 1.18 -14.13
C ARG A 29 -11.12 -0.27 -13.93
N GLY A 30 -11.46 -0.89 -12.79
CA GLY A 30 -11.00 -2.24 -12.48
C GLY A 30 -9.83 -2.25 -11.50
N ILE A 31 -9.05 -3.32 -11.52
CA ILE A 31 -7.81 -3.43 -10.73
C ILE A 31 -6.76 -2.50 -11.35
N VAL A 32 -6.24 -1.58 -10.55
CA VAL A 32 -5.25 -0.57 -10.95
C VAL A 32 -3.89 -0.78 -10.29
N LEU A 33 -3.81 -1.67 -9.28
CA LEU A 33 -2.56 -2.07 -8.62
C LEU A 33 -2.71 -3.49 -8.06
N ASP A 34 -1.67 -4.30 -8.20
CA ASP A 34 -1.49 -5.62 -7.57
C ASP A 34 0.01 -5.78 -7.27
N GLU A 35 0.39 -5.58 -6.01
CA GLU A 35 1.78 -5.54 -5.57
C GLU A 35 2.01 -6.43 -4.35
N PRO A 36 3.20 -7.05 -4.19
CA PRO A 36 3.56 -7.74 -2.96
C PRO A 36 3.40 -6.85 -1.71
N SER A 37 2.86 -7.40 -0.63
CA SER A 37 2.76 -6.72 0.67
C SER A 37 4.10 -6.77 1.41
N VAL A 38 5.10 -6.12 0.81
CA VAL A 38 6.48 -6.05 1.27
C VAL A 38 6.93 -4.59 1.22
N VAL A 39 7.66 -4.17 2.24
CA VAL A 39 8.30 -2.86 2.30
C VAL A 39 9.78 -3.00 2.52
N ALA A 40 10.54 -2.01 2.06
CA ALA A 40 11.95 -1.82 2.41
C ALA A 40 12.06 -0.54 3.24
N VAL A 41 12.63 -0.64 4.43
CA VAL A 41 12.78 0.48 5.37
C VAL A 41 14.25 0.67 5.75
N ASP A 42 14.65 1.93 5.89
CA ASP A 42 15.92 2.28 6.52
C ASP A 42 15.77 2.15 8.03
N ARG A 43 16.51 1.23 8.67
CA ARG A 43 16.41 0.94 10.11
C ARG A 43 16.86 2.09 11.00
N ARG A 44 17.73 2.99 10.50
CA ARG A 44 18.29 4.12 11.26
C ARG A 44 17.31 5.29 11.31
N THR A 45 16.62 5.53 10.20
CA THR A 45 15.70 6.67 10.04
C THR A 45 14.22 6.27 10.09
N GLN A 46 13.93 4.96 10.07
CA GLN A 46 12.61 4.38 9.91
C GLN A 46 11.92 4.80 8.59
N ARG A 47 12.66 5.36 7.62
CA ARG A 47 12.09 5.85 6.38
C ARG A 47 11.75 4.70 5.43
N LEU A 48 10.55 4.74 4.85
CA LEU A 48 10.17 3.85 3.74
C LEU A 48 11.03 4.19 2.52
N ILE A 49 11.77 3.21 2.00
CA ILE A 49 12.59 3.31 0.79
C ILE A 49 11.77 2.88 -0.43
N ALA A 50 11.08 1.74 -0.33
CA ALA A 50 10.24 1.18 -1.38
C ALA A 50 9.14 0.29 -0.78
N ALA A 51 8.10 0.02 -1.57
CA ALA A 51 7.11 -1.01 -1.30
C ALA A 51 6.83 -1.82 -2.57
N GLY A 52 6.15 -2.96 -2.43
CA GLY A 52 5.76 -3.80 -3.56
C GLY A 52 6.93 -4.58 -4.14
N THR A 53 6.90 -4.74 -5.45
CA THR A 53 7.89 -5.48 -6.22
C THR A 53 9.30 -4.94 -6.00
N LYS A 54 9.45 -3.61 -5.96
CA LYS A 54 10.75 -2.95 -5.69
C LYS A 54 11.33 -3.35 -4.33
N ALA A 55 10.50 -3.38 -3.29
CA ALA A 55 10.95 -3.82 -1.97
C ALA A 55 11.26 -5.32 -1.94
N LYS A 56 10.47 -6.13 -2.65
CA LYS A 56 10.70 -7.58 -2.77
C LYS A 56 12.03 -7.90 -3.47
N GLU A 57 12.38 -7.15 -4.52
CA GLU A 57 13.66 -7.30 -5.24
C GLU A 57 14.89 -6.96 -4.38
N MET A 58 14.69 -6.19 -3.32
CA MET A 58 15.73 -5.82 -2.36
C MET A 58 16.02 -6.94 -1.35
N LEU A 59 15.17 -7.96 -1.23
CA LEU A 59 15.38 -9.08 -0.30
C LEU A 59 16.72 -9.78 -0.57
N GLY A 60 17.57 -9.82 0.47
CA GLY A 60 18.91 -10.42 0.39
C GLY A 60 19.91 -9.64 -0.47
N ARG A 61 19.57 -8.41 -0.89
CA ARG A 61 20.40 -7.53 -1.72
C ARG A 61 20.55 -6.13 -1.14
N THR A 62 20.18 -5.95 0.13
CA THR A 62 20.23 -4.67 0.84
C THR A 62 21.51 -4.49 1.63
N PRO A 63 21.99 -3.24 1.79
CA PRO A 63 22.94 -2.92 2.85
C PRO A 63 22.37 -3.23 4.24
N ASP A 64 23.23 -3.44 5.25
CA ASP A 64 22.83 -3.83 6.62
C ASP A 64 21.80 -2.91 7.30
N HIS A 65 21.74 -1.64 6.88
CA HIS A 65 20.80 -0.66 7.44
C HIS A 65 19.45 -0.65 6.73
N VAL A 66 19.25 -1.43 5.66
CA VAL A 66 17.98 -1.53 4.95
C VAL A 66 17.38 -2.92 5.16
N GLU A 67 16.17 -2.93 5.69
CA GLU A 67 15.43 -4.15 6.01
C GLU A 67 14.20 -4.25 5.12
N ALA A 68 14.04 -5.39 4.46
CA ALA A 68 12.81 -5.71 3.75
C ALA A 68 11.91 -6.56 4.66
N VAL A 69 10.74 -6.04 5.01
CA VAL A 69 9.80 -6.66 5.95
C VAL A 69 8.41 -6.81 5.33
N ARG A 70 7.65 -7.78 5.83
CA ARG A 70 6.20 -7.91 5.57
C ARG A 70 5.46 -7.32 6.76
N PRO A 71 4.73 -6.20 6.60
CA PRO A 71 4.04 -5.55 7.71
C PRO A 71 2.72 -6.24 8.05
N LEU A 72 2.32 -7.22 7.24
CA LEU A 72 1.25 -8.17 7.52
C LEU A 72 1.80 -9.59 7.49
N ARG A 73 1.44 -10.40 8.48
CA ARG A 73 1.83 -11.80 8.58
C ARG A 73 0.72 -12.63 9.20
N ASP A 74 0.43 -13.77 8.59
CA ASP A 74 -0.56 -14.74 9.07
C ASP A 74 -1.93 -14.10 9.40
N GLY A 75 -2.37 -13.14 8.58
CA GLY A 75 -3.64 -12.44 8.80
C GLY A 75 -3.62 -11.37 9.90
N VAL A 76 -2.45 -10.99 10.41
CA VAL A 76 -2.27 -9.96 11.44
C VAL A 76 -1.45 -8.80 10.89
N VAL A 77 -1.82 -7.57 11.24
CA VAL A 77 -1.00 -6.38 11.01
C VAL A 77 0.04 -6.33 12.12
N SER A 78 1.29 -6.64 11.81
CA SER A 78 2.37 -6.69 12.80
C SER A 78 2.93 -5.31 13.12
N ASP A 79 2.76 -4.35 12.19
CA ASP A 79 3.18 -2.96 12.35
C ASP A 79 2.22 -2.03 11.59
N ALA A 80 1.40 -1.29 12.33
CA ALA A 80 0.38 -0.41 11.76
C ALA A 80 1.00 0.79 11.03
N ASP A 81 2.05 1.40 11.58
CA ASP A 81 2.70 2.58 11.00
C ASP A 81 3.36 2.25 9.67
N VAL A 82 4.04 1.10 9.60
CA VAL A 82 4.66 0.62 8.37
C VAL A 82 3.59 0.23 7.34
N THR A 83 2.50 -0.39 7.77
CA THR A 83 1.36 -0.72 6.90
C THR A 83 0.72 0.54 6.32
N GLU A 84 0.50 1.58 7.14
CA GLU A 84 -0.05 2.85 6.71
C GLU A 84 0.84 3.52 5.64
N ARG A 85 2.16 3.53 5.86
CA ARG A 85 3.13 4.06 4.88
C ARG A 85 3.12 3.27 3.57
N MET A 86 2.99 1.94 3.65
CA MET A 86 2.84 1.07 2.47
C MET A 86 1.57 1.41 1.69
N LEU A 87 0.44 1.55 2.37
CA LEU A 87 -0.84 1.93 1.76
C LEU A 87 -0.75 3.31 1.09
N ARG A 88 -0.16 4.31 1.78
CA ARG A 88 0.07 5.64 1.20
C ARG A 88 0.92 5.56 -0.06
N TYR A 89 2.00 4.79 -0.05
CA TYR A 89 2.87 4.58 -1.21
C TYR A 89 2.07 4.01 -2.41
N PHE A 90 1.25 2.99 -2.20
CA PHE A 90 0.44 2.39 -3.27
C PHE A 90 -0.65 3.35 -3.77
N VAL A 91 -1.33 4.09 -2.90
CA VAL A 91 -2.33 5.09 -3.30
C VAL A 91 -1.69 6.22 -4.11
N GLU A 92 -0.49 6.66 -3.75
CA GLU A 92 0.25 7.66 -4.52
C GLU A 92 0.63 7.15 -5.91
N GLN A 93 0.99 5.87 -6.05
CA GLN A 93 1.27 5.24 -7.35
C GLN A 93 0.04 5.17 -8.25
N VAL A 94 -1.14 4.88 -7.70
CA VAL A 94 -2.41 4.90 -8.44
C VAL A 94 -2.74 6.31 -8.93
N GLY A 95 -2.31 7.35 -8.19
CA GLY A 95 -2.47 8.74 -8.58
C GLY A 95 -3.93 9.22 -8.68
N PRO A 96 -4.76 9.06 -7.63
CA PRO A 96 -6.12 9.57 -7.64
C PRO A 96 -6.17 11.11 -7.71
N SER A 97 -7.32 11.65 -8.10
CA SER A 97 -7.52 13.10 -8.15
C SER A 97 -7.26 13.75 -6.78
N LYS A 98 -6.41 14.78 -6.75
CA LYS A 98 -6.16 15.60 -5.54
C LYS A 98 -7.25 16.66 -5.32
N ILE A 99 -7.96 17.03 -6.38
CA ILE A 99 -9.04 18.04 -6.33
C ILE A 99 -10.34 17.39 -5.83
N VAL A 100 -10.65 16.20 -6.35
CA VAL A 100 -11.80 15.40 -5.92
C VAL A 100 -11.26 14.23 -5.11
N ARG A 101 -11.23 14.38 -3.79
CA ARG A 101 -10.76 13.33 -2.89
C ARG A 101 -11.66 12.09 -3.02
N PRO A 102 -11.12 10.92 -3.43
CA PRO A 102 -11.92 9.71 -3.52
C PRO A 102 -12.26 9.20 -2.13
N ARG A 103 -13.38 8.47 -2.01
CA ARG A 103 -13.59 7.63 -0.82
C ARG A 103 -12.76 6.37 -0.99
N ILE A 104 -12.14 5.94 0.10
CA ILE A 104 -11.32 4.73 0.14
C ILE A 104 -11.95 3.77 1.14
N VAL A 105 -12.16 2.53 0.71
CA VAL A 105 -12.53 1.43 1.61
C VAL A 105 -11.36 0.43 1.63
N VAL A 106 -11.04 -0.06 2.82
CA VAL A 106 -9.94 -1.01 3.01
C VAL A 106 -10.49 -2.27 3.65
N CYS A 107 -10.33 -3.40 2.98
CA CYS A 107 -10.50 -4.73 3.57
C CYS A 107 -9.24 -5.01 4.38
N VAL A 108 -9.40 -5.14 5.70
CA VAL A 108 -8.32 -5.50 6.61
C VAL A 108 -8.55 -6.92 7.13
N PRO A 109 -7.49 -7.70 7.39
CA PRO A 109 -7.62 -9.05 7.92
C PRO A 109 -8.48 -9.15 9.18
N SER A 110 -9.06 -10.33 9.42
CA SER A 110 -10.01 -10.56 10.52
C SER A 110 -9.40 -10.35 11.91
N GLU A 111 -8.10 -10.62 12.06
CA GLU A 111 -7.40 -10.60 13.35
C GLU A 111 -6.81 -9.24 13.72
N VAL A 112 -7.14 -8.19 12.95
CA VAL A 112 -6.74 -6.81 13.25
C VAL A 112 -7.49 -6.27 14.46
N THR A 113 -6.74 -5.78 15.46
CA THR A 113 -7.29 -5.21 16.68
C THR A 113 -8.03 -3.89 16.42
N GLY A 114 -8.95 -3.49 17.31
CA GLY A 114 -9.68 -2.22 17.17
C GLY A 114 -8.80 -0.96 17.23
N VAL A 115 -7.57 -1.06 17.75
CA VAL A 115 -6.58 0.02 17.70
C VAL A 115 -5.94 0.07 16.32
N GLU A 116 -5.49 -1.07 15.79
CA GLU A 116 -4.93 -1.17 14.43
C GLU A 116 -5.94 -0.73 13.36
N ARG A 117 -7.23 -1.11 13.48
CA ARG A 117 -8.30 -0.65 12.56
C ARG A 117 -8.50 0.87 12.54
N ARG A 118 -8.11 1.58 13.61
CA ARG A 118 -8.21 3.05 13.68
C ARG A 118 -6.94 3.75 13.24
N ALA A 119 -5.80 3.06 13.28
CA ALA A 119 -4.52 3.57 12.82
C ALA A 119 -4.40 3.51 11.28
N LEU A 120 -4.97 2.47 10.66
CA LEU A 120 -5.09 2.32 9.21
C LEU A 120 -6.17 3.23 8.62
#